data_AF-A0A432JWI2-F1
#
_entry.id   AF-A0A432JWI2-F1
#
_cell.length_a   1.000
_cell.length_b   1.000
_cell.length_c   1.000
_cell.angle_alpha   90.00
_cell.angle_beta   90.00
_cell.angle_gamma   90.00
#
_symmetry.space_group_name_H-M   'P 1'
#
loop_
_entity.id
_entity.type
_entity.pdbx_description
1 polymer ?
#
loop_
_entity_poly.entity_id
_entity_poly.type
_entity_poly.pdbx_seq_one_letter_code
_entity_poly.pdbx_strand_id
1 'polypeptide(L)'
;MIVDKNTKISQILKEKPEAIDAIASINRHFKKLQNPFLRKMLAPRVNVAAAAQVGNATVNQLLKVLEDVGFEVAYENENELENKTKTEENMKRTNIVDLDVRPILDSGVDPFNVIMDGLKNLKEGETLKIINTFEPIPLLNIIKKKGYEYETERPEEGVVHTYLKKAEGNFVEEEAPKVSDRDLTYEDLERKYEGKLTEIDVRDLEMPMPMVTILEAIETLEEGHALYVHHKRLPQYLLPELKEREFDYKAQEVDADNMKLIIYRK
;
A
#
# COMPACT_ATOMS: atom_id res chain seq x y z
N MET A 1 -18.37 10.26 25.73
CA MET A 1 -17.01 10.18 25.14
C MET A 1 -16.93 11.20 24.02
N ILE A 2 -15.91 12.07 24.02
CA ILE A 2 -15.64 12.99 22.90
C ILE A 2 -14.85 12.23 21.83
N VAL A 3 -15.37 12.17 20.62
CA VAL A 3 -14.75 11.50 19.47
C VAL A 3 -14.06 12.54 18.59
N ASP A 4 -12.81 12.27 18.27
CA ASP A 4 -11.98 13.09 17.38
C ASP A 4 -11.35 12.22 16.27
N LYS A 5 -10.56 12.83 15.40
CA LYS A 5 -9.85 12.15 14.31
C LYS A 5 -8.93 10.99 14.77
N ASN A 6 -8.42 11.07 16.00
CA ASN A 6 -7.44 10.12 16.54
C ASN A 6 -8.10 8.94 17.26
N THR A 7 -9.38 9.09 17.60
CA THR A 7 -10.17 8.11 18.32
C THR A 7 -10.24 6.79 17.55
N LYS A 8 -10.01 5.66 18.24
CA LYS A 8 -10.02 4.34 17.61
C LYS A 8 -11.45 3.88 17.32
N ILE A 9 -11.66 3.25 16.16
CA ILE A 9 -12.97 2.67 15.80
C ILE A 9 -13.40 1.62 16.82
N SER A 10 -12.47 0.82 17.35
CA SER A 10 -12.76 -0.12 18.44
C SER A 10 -13.28 0.53 19.73
N GLN A 11 -12.85 1.76 20.07
CA GLN A 11 -13.33 2.47 21.26
C GLN A 11 -14.75 2.98 21.06
N ILE A 12 -15.04 3.55 19.88
CA ILE A 12 -16.38 3.99 19.48
C ILE A 12 -17.37 2.82 19.57
N LEU A 13 -17.00 1.67 18.97
CA LEU A 13 -17.86 0.48 18.95
C LEU A 13 -18.00 -0.23 20.30
N LYS A 14 -17.06 0.01 21.23
CA LYS A 14 -17.17 -0.48 22.62
C LYS A 14 -18.16 0.35 23.43
N GLU A 15 -18.20 1.66 23.20
CA GLU A 15 -19.12 2.58 23.86
C GLU A 15 -20.54 2.43 23.32
N LYS A 16 -20.71 2.45 21.99
CA LYS A 16 -22.00 2.25 21.32
C LYS A 16 -21.87 1.29 20.14
N PRO A 17 -22.25 0.01 20.30
CA PRO A 17 -22.20 -0.97 19.22
C PRO A 17 -23.06 -0.59 18.01
N GLU A 18 -24.14 0.20 18.19
CA GLU A 18 -25.04 0.63 17.13
C GLU A 18 -24.40 1.63 16.15
N ALA A 19 -23.27 2.24 16.54
CA ALA A 19 -22.49 3.12 15.67
C ALA A 19 -21.95 2.40 14.42
N ILE A 20 -21.98 1.07 14.40
CA ILE A 20 -21.51 0.27 13.28
C ILE A 20 -22.28 0.55 11.99
N ASP A 21 -23.60 0.69 12.07
CA ASP A 21 -24.44 0.88 10.89
C ASP A 21 -24.29 2.29 10.32
N ALA A 22 -24.05 3.25 11.20
CA ALA A 22 -23.73 4.62 10.84
C ALA A 22 -22.36 4.71 10.14
N ILE A 23 -21.30 4.10 10.70
CA ILE A 23 -20.01 4.02 10.01
C ILE A 23 -20.15 3.28 8.65
N ALA A 24 -20.97 2.22 8.61
CA ALA A 24 -21.22 1.46 7.38
C ALA A 24 -21.99 2.22 6.31
N SER A 25 -22.77 3.27 6.67
CA SER A 25 -23.56 4.05 5.71
C SER A 25 -22.73 5.02 4.89
N ILE A 26 -21.51 5.36 5.34
CA ILE A 26 -20.63 6.32 4.66
C ILE A 26 -20.06 5.74 3.36
N ASN A 27 -19.68 4.46 3.37
CA ASN A 27 -19.09 3.83 2.20
C ASN A 27 -19.32 2.30 2.22
N ARG A 28 -19.58 1.73 1.05
CA ARG A 28 -19.67 0.27 0.81
C ARG A 28 -18.50 -0.53 1.41
N HIS A 29 -17.29 0.04 1.46
CA HIS A 29 -16.10 -0.61 2.01
C HIS A 29 -16.22 -0.86 3.53
N PHE A 30 -17.03 -0.09 4.25
CA PHE A 30 -17.26 -0.25 5.68
C PHE A 30 -18.29 -1.34 6.03
N LYS A 31 -19.06 -1.86 5.06
CA LYS A 31 -19.99 -2.98 5.28
C LYS A 31 -19.28 -4.21 5.85
N LYS A 32 -17.99 -4.39 5.55
CA LYS A 32 -17.16 -5.47 6.12
C LYS A 32 -17.07 -5.41 7.65
N LEU A 33 -17.21 -4.23 8.26
CA LEU A 33 -17.17 -4.06 9.71
C LEU A 33 -18.46 -4.58 10.40
N GLN A 34 -19.57 -4.78 9.66
CA GLN A 34 -20.78 -5.40 10.21
C GLN A 34 -20.55 -6.89 10.54
N ASN A 35 -19.59 -7.54 9.88
CA ASN A 35 -19.19 -8.90 10.22
C ASN A 35 -18.43 -8.91 11.57
N PRO A 36 -18.92 -9.63 12.61
CA PRO A 36 -18.33 -9.61 13.95
C PRO A 36 -16.85 -10.02 14.01
N PHE A 37 -16.41 -10.94 13.16
CA PHE A 37 -15.02 -11.41 13.11
C PHE A 37 -14.09 -10.37 12.48
N LEU A 38 -14.48 -9.83 11.33
CA LEU A 38 -13.72 -8.76 10.66
C LEU A 38 -13.67 -7.51 11.52
N ARG A 39 -14.76 -7.17 12.21
CA ARG A 39 -14.82 -6.09 13.19
C ARG A 39 -13.76 -6.24 14.28
N LYS A 40 -13.67 -7.43 14.89
CA LYS A 40 -12.70 -7.72 15.96
C LYS A 40 -11.26 -7.60 15.48
N MET A 41 -10.99 -7.93 14.22
CA MET A 41 -9.67 -7.87 13.62
C MET A 41 -9.26 -6.45 13.18
N LEU A 42 -10.18 -5.71 12.55
CA LEU A 42 -9.89 -4.45 11.86
C LEU A 42 -10.06 -3.23 12.78
N ALA A 43 -11.15 -3.15 13.54
CA ALA A 43 -11.51 -1.98 14.33
C ALA A 43 -10.45 -1.53 15.37
N PRO A 44 -9.65 -2.44 15.99
CA PRO A 44 -8.56 -2.02 16.88
C PRO A 44 -7.40 -1.28 16.19
N ARG A 45 -7.21 -1.52 14.88
CA ARG A 45 -6.04 -1.02 14.14
C ARG A 45 -6.27 0.38 13.59
N VAL A 46 -7.50 0.72 13.25
CA VAL A 46 -7.86 2.00 12.60
C VAL A 46 -8.45 3.03 13.59
N ASN A 47 -8.18 4.31 13.31
CA ASN A 47 -8.84 5.46 13.93
C ASN A 47 -9.79 6.15 12.95
N VAL A 48 -10.53 7.17 13.40
CA VAL A 48 -11.47 7.94 12.58
C VAL A 48 -10.79 8.50 11.32
N ALA A 49 -9.60 9.09 11.44
CA ALA A 49 -8.86 9.63 10.28
C ALA A 49 -8.52 8.55 9.24
N ALA A 50 -7.93 7.44 9.69
CA ALA A 50 -7.60 6.32 8.80
C ALA A 50 -8.84 5.65 8.22
N ALA A 51 -9.93 5.58 8.99
CA ALA A 51 -11.20 5.08 8.49
C ALA A 51 -11.73 5.98 7.38
N ALA A 52 -11.83 7.30 7.61
CA ALA A 52 -12.25 8.27 6.61
C ALA A 52 -11.46 8.14 5.30
N GLN A 53 -10.13 8.01 5.41
CA GLN A 53 -9.26 7.75 4.26
C GLN A 53 -9.61 6.44 3.52
N VAL A 54 -9.78 5.33 4.24
CA VAL A 54 -10.15 4.02 3.64
C VAL A 54 -11.55 4.04 3.02
N GLY A 55 -12.46 4.83 3.61
CA GLY A 55 -13.83 4.99 3.14
C GLY A 55 -14.01 6.08 2.09
N ASN A 56 -12.94 6.68 1.57
CA ASN A 56 -12.99 7.82 0.67
C ASN A 56 -13.95 8.94 1.14
N ALA A 57 -13.94 9.21 2.45
CA ALA A 57 -14.75 10.23 3.10
C ALA A 57 -13.85 11.22 3.83
N THR A 58 -14.38 12.39 4.17
CA THR A 58 -13.66 13.34 5.03
C THR A 58 -13.81 12.94 6.50
N VAL A 59 -12.86 13.39 7.34
CA VAL A 59 -12.93 13.18 8.79
C VAL A 59 -14.22 13.80 9.34
N ASN A 60 -14.56 15.01 8.92
CA ASN A 60 -15.78 15.70 9.37
C ASN A 60 -17.06 14.99 8.91
N GLN A 61 -17.10 14.36 7.73
CA GLN A 61 -18.24 13.52 7.32
C GLN A 61 -18.40 12.30 8.24
N LEU A 62 -17.31 11.63 8.59
CA LEU A 62 -17.35 10.50 9.51
C LEU A 62 -17.72 10.92 10.94
N LEU A 63 -17.20 12.06 11.41
CA LEU A 63 -17.58 12.62 12.71
C LEU A 63 -19.05 13.02 12.74
N LYS A 64 -19.59 13.61 11.66
CA LYS A 64 -20.99 13.99 11.59
C LYS A 64 -21.94 12.82 11.78
N VAL A 65 -21.62 11.70 11.13
CA VAL A 65 -22.41 10.47 11.25
C VAL A 65 -22.33 9.87 12.67
N LEU A 66 -21.19 10.03 13.36
CA LEU A 66 -21.07 9.62 14.76
C LEU A 66 -21.82 10.57 15.71
N GLU A 67 -21.87 11.86 15.41
CA GLU A 67 -22.70 12.84 16.13
C GLU A 67 -24.19 12.48 16.05
N ASP A 68 -24.66 12.06 14.88
CA ASP A 68 -26.07 11.67 14.67
C ASP A 68 -26.46 10.40 15.47
N VAL A 69 -25.48 9.56 15.85
CA VAL A 69 -25.65 8.41 16.78
C VAL A 69 -25.47 8.83 18.26
N GLY A 70 -25.30 10.13 18.51
CA GLY A 70 -25.22 10.74 19.83
C GLY A 70 -23.85 10.65 20.47
N PHE A 71 -22.77 10.67 19.70
CA PHE A 71 -21.44 10.99 20.24
C PHE A 71 -21.25 12.51 20.27
N GLU A 72 -20.55 12.99 21.28
CA GLU A 72 -19.98 14.34 21.22
C GLU A 72 -18.73 14.28 20.33
N VAL A 73 -18.61 15.18 19.36
CA VAL A 73 -17.51 15.15 18.39
C VAL A 73 -16.70 16.43 18.40
N ALA A 74 -15.39 16.29 18.21
CA ALA A 74 -14.47 17.39 17.98
C ALA A 74 -14.17 17.46 16.48
N TYR A 75 -14.91 18.32 15.76
CA TYR A 75 -14.69 18.57 14.34
C TYR A 75 -13.29 19.11 14.08
N GLU A 76 -12.70 18.70 12.95
CA GLU A 76 -11.50 19.38 12.47
C GLU A 76 -11.88 20.77 11.95
N ASN A 77 -11.16 21.79 12.40
CA ASN A 77 -11.24 23.11 11.79
C ASN A 77 -10.82 22.97 10.32
N GLU A 78 -11.75 23.24 9.39
CA GLU A 78 -11.50 23.15 7.94
C GLU A 78 -10.28 23.99 7.51
N ASN A 79 -9.97 25.04 8.28
CA ASN A 79 -8.80 25.90 8.11
C ASN A 79 -7.44 25.21 8.41
N GLU A 80 -7.38 24.07 9.12
CA GLU A 80 -6.13 23.32 9.31
C GLU A 80 -5.88 22.28 8.20
N LEU A 81 -6.94 21.81 7.54
CA LEU A 81 -6.83 20.94 6.36
C LEU A 81 -6.45 21.74 5.12
N GLU A 82 -7.03 22.94 4.91
CA GLU A 82 -6.62 23.83 3.81
C GLU A 82 -5.18 24.38 3.98
N ASN A 83 -4.72 24.63 5.21
CA ASN A 83 -3.39 25.21 5.44
C ASN A 83 -2.23 24.20 5.37
N LYS A 84 -2.49 22.88 5.38
CA LYS A 84 -1.47 21.89 4.98
C LYS A 84 -1.37 21.71 3.46
N THR A 85 -2.38 22.14 2.69
CA THR A 85 -2.39 22.07 1.23
C THR A 85 -2.02 23.40 0.54
N LYS A 86 -2.01 24.53 1.24
CA LYS A 86 -1.80 25.88 0.65
C LYS A 86 -0.46 26.56 0.98
N THR A 87 0.60 25.82 1.31
CA THR A 87 1.91 26.44 1.58
C THR A 87 3.07 25.82 0.83
N GLU A 88 2.89 25.37 -0.42
CA GLU A 88 3.99 25.25 -1.37
C GLU A 88 3.44 25.77 -2.71
N GLU A 89 4.24 26.55 -3.42
CA GLU A 89 3.88 27.24 -4.68
C GLU A 89 3.04 26.34 -5.60
N ASN A 90 1.93 26.85 -6.16
CA ASN A 90 1.11 26.10 -7.12
C ASN A 90 2.01 25.33 -8.08
N MET A 91 1.96 24.01 -8.00
CA MET A 91 2.78 23.11 -8.79
C MET A 91 2.62 23.50 -10.26
N LYS A 92 3.72 23.89 -10.91
CA LYS A 92 3.65 24.31 -12.32
C LYS A 92 3.37 23.07 -13.18
N ARG A 93 2.10 22.90 -13.54
CA ARG A 93 1.61 21.81 -14.41
C ARG A 93 1.86 22.19 -15.86
N THR A 94 2.73 21.44 -16.52
CA THR A 94 3.07 21.64 -17.94
C THR A 94 2.95 20.31 -18.67
N ASN A 95 2.41 20.33 -19.89
CA ASN A 95 2.19 19.15 -20.74
C ASN A 95 1.65 17.94 -19.96
N ILE A 96 0.39 18.06 -19.51
CA ILE A 96 -0.24 17.04 -18.68
C ILE A 96 -0.46 15.75 -19.49
N VAL A 97 0.00 14.64 -18.96
CA VAL A 97 -0.23 13.28 -19.47
C VAL A 97 -1.26 12.61 -18.57
N ASP A 98 -2.43 12.27 -19.10
CA ASP A 98 -3.51 11.66 -18.33
C ASP A 98 -3.35 10.13 -18.25
N LEU A 99 -3.55 9.60 -17.04
CA LEU A 99 -3.60 8.17 -16.76
C LEU A 99 -4.83 7.83 -15.91
N ASP A 100 -5.88 7.32 -16.56
CA ASP A 100 -7.08 6.85 -15.86
C ASP A 100 -6.93 5.40 -15.42
N VAL A 101 -6.86 5.19 -14.11
CA VAL A 101 -6.70 3.86 -13.51
C VAL A 101 -7.99 3.30 -12.92
N ARG A 102 -9.10 4.04 -12.99
CA ARG A 102 -10.41 3.57 -12.48
C ARG A 102 -10.86 2.27 -13.16
N PRO A 103 -10.72 2.08 -14.48
CA PRO A 103 -11.10 0.81 -15.11
C PRO A 103 -10.27 -0.38 -14.60
N ILE A 104 -8.99 -0.16 -14.29
CA ILE A 104 -8.10 -1.19 -13.74
C ILE A 104 -8.56 -1.57 -12.33
N LEU A 105 -8.84 -0.56 -11.49
CA LEU A 105 -9.39 -0.75 -10.15
C LEU A 105 -10.75 -1.45 -10.17
N ASP A 106 -11.63 -1.11 -11.11
CA ASP A 106 -12.95 -1.74 -11.27
C ASP A 106 -12.85 -3.22 -11.66
N SER A 107 -11.79 -3.61 -12.37
CA SER A 107 -11.48 -5.01 -12.66
C SER A 107 -10.87 -5.78 -11.48
N GLY A 108 -10.61 -5.09 -10.36
CA GLY A 108 -10.00 -5.67 -9.16
C GLY A 108 -8.48 -5.82 -9.25
N VAL A 109 -7.85 -5.22 -10.25
CA VAL A 109 -6.40 -5.26 -10.49
C VAL A 109 -5.74 -4.01 -9.89
N ASP A 110 -4.53 -4.16 -9.35
CA ASP A 110 -3.75 -3.03 -8.81
C ASP A 110 -3.06 -2.24 -9.94
N PRO A 111 -3.28 -0.92 -10.06
CA PRO A 111 -2.69 -0.10 -11.12
C PRO A 111 -1.25 0.35 -10.85
N PHE A 112 -0.60 -0.09 -9.76
CA PHE A 112 0.74 0.34 -9.34
C PHE A 112 1.75 0.32 -10.49
N ASN A 113 1.85 -0.79 -11.22
CA ASN A 113 2.83 -0.95 -12.29
C ASN A 113 2.57 -0.02 -13.48
N VAL A 114 1.29 0.17 -13.84
CA VAL A 114 0.89 1.11 -14.90
C VAL A 114 1.26 2.54 -14.51
N ILE A 115 1.08 2.91 -13.24
CA ILE A 115 1.46 4.23 -12.73
C ILE A 115 2.99 4.41 -12.76
N MET A 116 3.75 3.41 -12.30
CA MET A 116 5.22 3.48 -12.28
C MET A 116 5.80 3.55 -13.69
N ASP A 117 5.24 2.82 -14.65
CA ASP A 117 5.67 2.89 -16.04
C ASP A 117 5.25 4.21 -16.69
N GLY A 118 4.09 4.78 -16.33
CA GLY A 118 3.71 6.14 -16.69
C GLY A 118 4.73 7.19 -16.20
N LEU A 119 5.22 7.06 -14.97
CA LEU A 119 6.25 7.94 -14.42
C LEU A 119 7.62 7.77 -15.10
N LYS A 120 8.04 6.54 -15.42
CA LYS A 120 9.31 6.29 -16.11
C LYS A 120 9.33 6.88 -17.52
N ASN A 121 8.19 6.88 -18.20
CA ASN A 121 8.05 7.39 -19.56
C ASN A 121 7.76 8.90 -19.62
N LEU A 122 7.62 9.54 -18.46
CA LEU A 122 7.34 10.98 -18.36
C LEU A 122 8.59 11.77 -18.79
N LYS A 123 8.44 12.68 -19.76
CA LYS A 123 9.55 13.51 -20.22
C LYS A 123 9.83 14.64 -19.24
N GLU A 124 11.01 15.23 -19.37
CA GLU A 124 11.39 16.40 -18.59
C GLU A 124 10.39 17.55 -18.80
N GLY A 125 9.87 18.09 -17.70
CA GLY A 125 8.87 19.15 -17.71
C GLY A 125 7.42 18.68 -17.96
N GLU A 126 7.15 17.40 -18.17
CA GLU A 126 5.79 16.87 -18.22
C GLU A 126 5.23 16.61 -16.81
N THR A 127 3.90 16.61 -16.70
CA THR A 127 3.19 16.31 -15.46
C THR A 127 2.27 15.11 -15.69
N LEU A 128 2.42 14.04 -14.91
CA LEU A 128 1.50 12.91 -14.97
C LEU A 128 0.28 13.21 -14.10
N LYS A 129 -0.93 13.06 -14.65
CA LYS A 129 -2.19 13.15 -13.91
C LYS A 129 -2.82 11.76 -13.81
N ILE A 130 -2.85 11.22 -12.61
CA ILE A 130 -3.54 9.97 -12.30
C ILE A 130 -4.99 10.28 -11.93
N ILE A 131 -5.94 9.59 -12.55
CA ILE A 131 -7.36 9.65 -12.20
C ILE A 131 -7.72 8.34 -11.51
N ASN A 132 -8.12 8.39 -10.23
CA ASN A 132 -8.58 7.21 -9.50
C ASN A 132 -9.80 7.54 -8.60
N THR A 133 -10.22 6.58 -7.76
CA THR A 133 -11.35 6.73 -6.84
C THR A 133 -11.00 6.97 -5.36
N PHE A 134 -9.71 7.05 -4.97
CA PHE A 134 -9.23 7.28 -3.60
C PHE A 134 -7.75 7.75 -3.58
N GLU A 135 -7.35 8.60 -2.64
CA GLU A 135 -5.93 9.02 -2.58
C GLU A 135 -4.96 7.85 -2.33
N PRO A 136 -4.00 7.58 -3.23
CA PRO A 136 -3.11 6.43 -3.12
C PRO A 136 -1.92 6.74 -2.19
N ILE A 137 -2.19 7.08 -0.92
CA ILE A 137 -1.18 7.59 0.03
C ILE A 137 0.10 6.74 0.13
N PRO A 138 0.04 5.39 0.24
CA PRO A 138 1.25 4.57 0.27
C PRO A 138 2.15 4.78 -0.96
N LEU A 139 1.54 4.88 -2.13
CA LEU A 139 2.21 5.12 -3.40
C LEU A 139 2.82 6.53 -3.45
N LEU A 140 2.10 7.55 -2.99
CA LEU A 140 2.60 8.93 -2.95
C LEU A 140 3.86 9.07 -2.10
N ASN A 141 3.95 8.35 -0.98
CA ASN A 141 5.16 8.31 -0.15
C ASN A 141 6.36 7.71 -0.88
N ILE A 142 6.13 6.69 -1.72
CA ILE A 142 7.18 6.06 -2.53
C ILE A 142 7.63 7.03 -3.63
N ILE A 143 6.68 7.68 -4.31
CA ILE A 143 6.96 8.60 -5.42
C ILE A 143 7.70 9.85 -4.92
N LYS A 144 7.32 10.38 -3.75
CA LYS A 144 8.05 11.51 -3.12
C LYS A 144 9.51 11.18 -2.85
N LYS A 145 9.80 9.97 -2.33
CA LYS A 145 11.18 9.50 -2.13
C LYS A 145 11.96 9.35 -3.43
N LYS A 146 11.28 9.13 -4.56
CA LYS A 146 11.88 9.02 -5.90
C LYS A 146 12.17 10.39 -6.56
N GLY A 147 12.05 11.49 -5.83
CA GLY A 147 12.36 12.84 -6.34
C GLY A 147 11.21 13.48 -7.14
N TYR A 148 9.98 13.02 -6.92
CA TYR A 148 8.80 13.64 -7.50
C TYR A 148 8.06 14.47 -6.46
N GLU A 149 7.52 15.58 -6.90
CA GLU A 149 6.51 16.36 -6.20
C GLU A 149 5.12 15.92 -6.66
N TYR A 150 4.13 16.05 -5.76
CA TYR A 150 2.77 15.68 -6.06
C TYR A 150 1.76 16.66 -5.49
N GLU A 151 0.63 16.77 -6.17
CA GLU A 151 -0.52 17.54 -5.72
C GLU A 151 -1.79 16.72 -5.98
N THR A 152 -2.73 16.71 -5.04
CA THR A 152 -3.99 15.96 -5.17
C THR A 152 -5.17 16.91 -5.17
N GLU A 153 -6.10 16.70 -6.10
CA GLU A 153 -7.36 17.43 -6.19
C GLU A 153 -8.54 16.45 -6.19
N ARG A 154 -9.68 16.90 -5.65
CA ARG A 154 -10.95 16.15 -5.69
C ARG A 154 -11.98 16.98 -6.46
N PRO A 155 -12.04 16.84 -7.79
CA PRO A 155 -12.95 17.64 -8.62
C PRO A 155 -14.42 17.32 -8.34
N GLU A 156 -14.73 16.08 -7.97
CA GLU A 156 -16.07 15.59 -7.71
C GLU A 156 -16.04 14.39 -6.75
N GLU A 157 -17.18 14.01 -6.19
CA GLU A 157 -17.30 12.90 -5.25
C GLU A 157 -16.87 11.57 -5.91
N GLY A 158 -16.00 10.82 -5.24
CA GLY A 158 -15.51 9.54 -5.76
C GLY A 158 -14.43 9.65 -6.84
N VAL A 159 -13.96 10.85 -7.19
CA VAL A 159 -12.87 11.06 -8.14
C VAL A 159 -11.73 11.82 -7.48
N VAL A 160 -10.52 11.29 -7.64
CA VAL A 160 -9.27 11.89 -7.16
C VAL A 160 -8.34 12.06 -8.35
N HIS A 161 -7.87 13.28 -8.56
CA HIS A 161 -6.78 13.61 -9.46
C HIS A 161 -5.49 13.72 -8.66
N THR A 162 -4.45 12.98 -9.03
CA THR A 162 -3.10 13.14 -8.48
C THR A 162 -2.18 13.62 -9.60
N TYR A 163 -1.64 14.82 -9.46
CA TYR A 163 -0.61 15.36 -10.35
C TYR A 163 0.77 15.03 -9.79
N LEU A 164 1.67 14.61 -10.66
CA LEU A 164 3.03 14.16 -10.34
C LEU A 164 4.00 14.78 -11.33
N LYS A 165 5.07 15.38 -10.82
CA LYS A 165 6.16 15.98 -11.62
C LYS A 165 7.48 15.70 -10.93
N LYS A 166 8.55 15.66 -11.71
CA LYS A 166 9.91 15.61 -11.18
C LYS A 166 10.23 16.97 -10.52
N ALA A 167 10.69 16.96 -9.27
CA ALA A 167 11.01 18.19 -8.55
C ALA A 167 12.19 18.94 -9.20
N GLU A 168 12.08 20.26 -9.36
CA GLU A 168 13.15 21.12 -9.90
C GLU A 168 14.12 21.51 -8.78
N GLY A 169 15.29 20.86 -8.76
CA GLY A 169 16.38 21.12 -7.83
C GLY A 169 17.53 20.15 -8.09
N ASN A 170 18.77 20.59 -7.90
CA ASN A 170 19.97 19.76 -8.01
C ASN A 170 19.93 18.62 -6.97
N PHE A 171 19.19 17.57 -7.28
CA PHE A 171 19.55 16.25 -6.81
C PHE A 171 20.80 15.90 -7.61
N VAL A 172 21.92 15.76 -6.89
CA VAL A 172 23.02 14.93 -7.36
C VAL A 172 22.37 13.65 -7.90
N GLU A 173 22.83 13.13 -9.04
CA GLU A 173 22.54 11.75 -9.44
C GLU A 173 23.10 10.81 -8.36
N GLU A 174 22.48 10.79 -7.19
CA GLU A 174 22.53 9.67 -6.29
C GLU A 174 21.63 8.64 -6.94
N GLU A 175 22.25 7.51 -7.29
CA GLU A 175 21.63 6.31 -7.82
C GLU A 175 20.22 6.13 -7.24
N ALA A 176 19.26 5.89 -8.14
CA ALA A 176 17.85 5.72 -7.84
C ALA A 176 17.63 5.10 -6.45
N PRO A 177 16.79 5.69 -5.58
CA PRO A 177 16.60 5.18 -4.24
C PRO A 177 16.15 3.73 -4.36
N LYS A 178 16.95 2.80 -3.82
CA LYS A 178 16.63 1.37 -3.76
C LYS A 178 15.22 1.25 -3.21
N VAL A 179 14.26 0.90 -4.06
CA VAL A 179 12.95 0.45 -3.61
C VAL A 179 13.26 -0.69 -2.66
N SER A 180 12.83 -0.58 -1.39
CA SER A 180 13.10 -1.66 -0.46
C SER A 180 12.41 -2.89 -1.03
N ASP A 181 13.14 -3.98 -1.22
CA ASP A 181 12.59 -5.16 -1.88
C ASP A 181 11.37 -5.74 -1.12
N ARG A 182 11.20 -5.33 0.14
CA ARG A 182 9.99 -5.59 0.95
C ARG A 182 8.70 -5.05 0.35
N ASP A 183 8.76 -3.92 -0.33
CA ASP A 183 7.60 -3.23 -0.90
C ASP A 183 7.23 -3.76 -2.30
N LEU A 184 8.08 -4.61 -2.89
CA LEU A 184 7.85 -5.23 -4.19
C LEU A 184 6.82 -6.37 -4.10
N THR A 185 6.02 -6.53 -5.15
CA THR A 185 5.14 -7.70 -5.33
C THR A 185 5.95 -8.93 -5.73
N TYR A 186 5.32 -10.11 -5.75
CA TYR A 186 6.00 -11.33 -6.18
C TYR A 186 6.45 -11.22 -7.65
N GLU A 187 5.58 -10.70 -8.50
CA GLU A 187 5.81 -10.49 -9.93
C GLU A 187 6.93 -9.46 -10.18
N ASP A 188 7.01 -8.41 -9.36
CA ASP A 188 8.08 -7.41 -9.47
C ASP A 188 9.46 -8.01 -9.13
N LEU A 189 9.52 -8.91 -8.14
CA LEU A 189 10.76 -9.60 -7.79
C LEU A 189 11.15 -10.61 -8.86
N GLU A 190 10.19 -11.36 -9.42
CA GLU A 190 10.44 -12.30 -10.50
C GLU A 190 11.07 -11.58 -11.71
N ARG A 191 10.54 -10.41 -12.06
CA ARG A 191 11.11 -9.55 -13.11
C ARG A 191 12.46 -8.93 -12.71
N LYS A 192 12.61 -8.49 -11.46
CA LYS A 192 13.87 -7.90 -10.96
C LYS A 192 15.04 -8.87 -11.08
N TYR A 193 14.78 -10.13 -10.76
CA TYR A 193 15.79 -11.20 -10.78
C TYR A 193 15.71 -12.05 -12.05
N GLU A 194 15.06 -11.58 -13.11
CA GLU A 194 15.01 -12.30 -14.39
C GLU A 194 16.45 -12.59 -14.89
N GLY A 195 16.73 -13.87 -15.18
CA GLY A 195 18.08 -14.35 -15.52
C GLY A 195 19.07 -14.43 -14.35
N LYS A 196 18.63 -14.12 -13.12
CA LYS A 196 19.40 -14.15 -11.86
C LYS A 196 18.67 -14.92 -10.74
N LEU A 197 17.72 -15.77 -11.11
CA LEU A 197 17.02 -16.67 -10.20
C LEU A 197 17.73 -18.02 -10.19
N THR A 198 18.23 -18.40 -9.02
CA THR A 198 18.68 -19.78 -8.78
C THR A 198 17.46 -20.58 -8.35
N GLU A 199 17.07 -21.59 -9.12
CA GLU A 199 15.86 -22.36 -8.90
C GLU A 199 16.15 -23.66 -8.14
N ILE A 200 15.38 -23.93 -7.08
CA ILE A 200 15.40 -25.18 -6.33
C ILE A 200 13.97 -25.70 -6.09
N ASP A 201 13.81 -27.01 -6.10
CA ASP A 201 12.55 -27.68 -5.76
C ASP A 201 12.75 -28.53 -4.51
N VAL A 202 11.99 -28.23 -3.46
CA VAL A 202 12.04 -28.94 -2.18
C VAL A 202 10.73 -29.63 -1.83
N ARG A 203 9.79 -29.72 -2.78
CA ARG A 203 8.44 -30.25 -2.52
C ARG A 203 8.47 -31.70 -2.03
N ASP A 204 9.37 -32.51 -2.57
CA ASP A 204 9.42 -33.95 -2.28
C ASP A 204 10.45 -34.33 -1.20
N LEU A 205 11.04 -33.34 -0.55
CA LEU A 205 12.00 -33.57 0.53
C LEU A 205 11.28 -33.80 1.87
N GLU A 206 11.72 -34.81 2.62
CA GLU A 206 11.23 -35.07 3.97
C GLU A 206 11.73 -34.03 4.97
N MET A 207 10.95 -33.71 5.99
CA MET A 207 11.39 -32.76 7.03
C MET A 207 12.62 -33.32 7.78
N PRO A 208 13.65 -32.50 8.06
CA PRO A 208 13.75 -31.04 7.89
C PRO A 208 14.44 -30.60 6.58
N MET A 209 14.66 -31.49 5.63
CA MET A 209 15.48 -31.26 4.44
C MET A 209 15.07 -30.04 3.60
N PRO A 210 13.77 -29.71 3.38
CA PRO A 210 13.41 -28.47 2.69
C PRO A 210 14.09 -27.23 3.27
N MET A 211 14.14 -27.14 4.60
CA MET A 211 14.75 -26.01 5.29
C MET A 211 16.27 -26.02 5.13
N VAL A 212 16.92 -27.18 5.32
CA VAL A 212 18.38 -27.32 5.19
C VAL A 212 18.83 -26.93 3.77
N THR A 213 18.17 -27.47 2.76
CA THR A 213 18.49 -27.19 1.34
C THR A 213 18.30 -25.71 0.99
N ILE A 214 17.25 -25.05 1.51
CA ILE A 214 17.05 -23.61 1.28
C ILE A 214 18.16 -22.80 1.98
N LEU A 215 18.51 -23.13 3.22
CA LEU A 215 19.54 -22.40 3.97
C LEU A 215 20.93 -22.56 3.35
N GLU A 216 21.29 -23.75 2.87
CA GLU A 216 22.53 -23.97 2.12
C GLU A 216 22.54 -23.17 0.81
N ALA A 217 21.43 -23.18 0.08
CA ALA A 217 21.33 -22.48 -1.20
C ALA A 217 21.49 -20.96 -1.06
N ILE A 218 20.90 -20.34 -0.02
CA ILE A 218 21.07 -18.90 0.22
C ILE A 218 22.48 -18.52 0.67
N GLU A 219 23.21 -19.43 1.34
CA GLU A 219 24.60 -19.19 1.76
C GLU A 219 25.54 -19.16 0.56
N THR A 220 25.28 -20.00 -0.45
CA THR A 220 26.05 -20.03 -1.71
C THR A 220 25.52 -19.07 -2.79
N LEU A 221 24.45 -18.32 -2.50
CA LEU A 221 23.80 -17.45 -3.48
C LEU A 221 24.68 -16.26 -3.84
N GLU A 222 24.94 -16.11 -5.15
CA GLU A 222 25.72 -15.01 -5.72
C GLU A 222 25.12 -13.63 -5.37
N GLU A 223 25.98 -12.62 -5.28
CA GLU A 223 25.54 -11.25 -5.03
C GLU A 223 24.64 -10.76 -6.17
N GLY A 224 23.54 -10.08 -5.81
CA GLY A 224 22.54 -9.61 -6.78
C GLY A 224 21.62 -10.69 -7.38
N HIS A 225 21.71 -11.94 -6.91
CA HIS A 225 20.80 -13.02 -7.27
C HIS A 225 19.72 -13.25 -6.20
N ALA A 226 18.66 -13.96 -6.58
CA ALA A 226 17.61 -14.42 -5.67
C ALA A 226 17.40 -15.93 -5.84
N LEU A 227 16.90 -16.57 -4.77
CA LEU A 227 16.57 -17.98 -4.76
C LEU A 227 15.08 -18.16 -5.04
N TYR A 228 14.76 -18.90 -6.09
CA TYR A 228 13.40 -19.32 -6.44
C TYR A 228 13.15 -20.73 -5.90
N VAL A 229 12.15 -20.88 -5.05
CA VAL A 229 11.89 -22.14 -4.33
C VAL A 229 10.49 -22.65 -4.65
N HIS A 230 10.40 -23.88 -5.15
CA HIS A 230 9.14 -24.63 -5.16
C HIS A 230 8.95 -25.34 -3.83
N HIS A 231 7.83 -25.08 -3.16
CA HIS A 231 7.53 -25.62 -1.83
C HIS A 231 6.06 -26.02 -1.74
N LYS A 232 5.70 -27.02 -0.92
CA LYS A 232 4.29 -27.45 -0.80
C LYS A 232 3.37 -26.45 -0.07
N ARG A 233 3.95 -25.63 0.80
CA ARG A 233 3.25 -24.68 1.71
C ARG A 233 4.24 -23.71 2.38
N LEU A 234 3.80 -22.63 3.01
CA LEU A 234 4.70 -21.66 3.65
C LEU A 234 5.53 -22.27 4.81
N PRO A 235 6.88 -22.33 4.73
CA PRO A 235 7.72 -22.89 5.78
C PRO A 235 7.92 -21.89 6.93
N GLN A 236 7.03 -21.92 7.92
CA GLN A 236 7.04 -20.94 9.02
C GLN A 236 8.34 -20.93 9.84
N TYR A 237 8.99 -22.09 10.02
CA TYR A 237 10.26 -22.20 10.77
C TYR A 237 11.46 -21.65 10.01
N LEU A 238 11.38 -21.51 8.69
CA LEU A 238 12.44 -20.92 7.88
C LEU A 238 12.48 -19.39 8.02
N LEU A 239 11.34 -18.74 8.27
CA LEU A 239 11.22 -17.28 8.20
C LEU A 239 12.12 -16.54 9.22
N PRO A 240 12.25 -16.98 10.48
CA PRO A 240 13.20 -16.39 11.42
C PRO A 240 14.65 -16.54 10.95
N GLU A 241 15.01 -17.71 10.43
CA GLU A 241 16.36 -18.03 9.94
C GLU A 241 16.78 -17.15 8.75
N LEU A 242 15.84 -16.87 7.82
CA LEU A 242 16.06 -15.92 6.72
C LEU A 242 16.32 -14.51 7.25
N LYS A 243 15.50 -14.08 8.22
CA LYS A 243 15.60 -12.73 8.78
C LYS A 243 16.92 -12.50 9.50
N GLU A 244 17.42 -13.49 10.24
CA GLU A 244 18.72 -13.46 10.93
C GLU A 244 19.90 -13.36 9.96
N ARG A 245 19.79 -13.97 8.78
CA ARG A 245 20.81 -13.95 7.71
C ARG A 245 20.66 -12.76 6.75
N GLU A 246 19.87 -11.75 7.12
CA GLU A 246 19.58 -10.56 6.30
C GLU A 246 18.89 -10.84 4.96
N PHE A 247 18.14 -11.94 4.87
CA PHE A 247 17.25 -12.23 3.75
C PHE A 247 15.82 -11.79 4.06
N ASP A 248 15.07 -11.54 3.00
CA ASP A 248 13.61 -11.38 3.00
C ASP A 248 13.00 -12.29 1.92
N TYR A 249 11.67 -12.39 1.89
CA TYR A 249 10.99 -13.27 0.96
C TYR A 249 9.63 -12.74 0.49
N LYS A 250 9.20 -13.22 -0.68
CA LYS A 250 7.80 -13.18 -1.11
C LYS A 250 7.35 -14.58 -1.47
N ALA A 251 6.08 -14.87 -1.18
CA ALA A 251 5.45 -16.15 -1.48
C ALA A 251 4.22 -15.91 -2.36
N GLN A 252 4.01 -16.82 -3.30
CA GLN A 252 2.82 -16.89 -4.15
C GLN A 252 2.25 -18.31 -4.05
N GLU A 253 1.00 -18.42 -3.61
CA GLU A 253 0.27 -19.68 -3.59
C GLU A 253 -0.23 -19.98 -5.02
N VAL A 254 0.13 -21.14 -5.56
CA VAL A 254 -0.29 -21.60 -6.89
C VAL A 254 -1.50 -22.51 -6.75
N ASP A 255 -1.41 -23.49 -5.85
CA ASP A 255 -2.49 -24.40 -5.45
C ASP A 255 -2.22 -24.97 -4.04
N ALA A 256 -3.08 -25.90 -3.59
CA ALA A 256 -3.05 -26.43 -2.22
C ALA A 256 -1.75 -27.13 -1.81
N ASP A 257 -1.01 -27.69 -2.77
CA ASP A 257 0.26 -28.41 -2.54
C ASP A 257 1.44 -27.77 -3.30
N ASN A 258 1.25 -26.54 -3.78
CA ASN A 258 2.23 -25.86 -4.60
C ASN A 258 2.26 -24.36 -4.31
N MET A 259 3.41 -23.92 -3.82
CA MET A 259 3.70 -22.54 -3.47
C MET A 259 5.09 -22.20 -3.97
N LYS A 260 5.25 -21.01 -4.49
CA LYS A 260 6.54 -20.50 -4.95
C LYS A 260 7.03 -19.44 -3.98
N LEU A 261 8.31 -19.49 -3.64
CA LEU A 261 8.97 -18.43 -2.89
C LEU A 261 10.08 -17.80 -3.72
N ILE A 262 10.23 -16.48 -3.58
CA ILE A 262 11.43 -15.77 -4.00
C ILE A 262 12.08 -15.26 -2.71
N ILE A 263 13.31 -15.69 -2.46
CA ILE A 263 14.12 -15.31 -1.29
C ILE A 263 15.30 -14.48 -1.77
N TYR A 264 15.51 -13.31 -1.18
CA TYR A 264 16.48 -12.31 -1.64
C TYR A 264 17.17 -11.61 -0.47
N ARG A 265 18.40 -11.14 -0.68
CA ARG A 265 19.14 -10.34 0.32
C ARG A 265 18.51 -8.95 0.45
N LYS A 266 18.47 -8.41 1.68
CA LYS A 266 17.98 -7.05 1.97
C LYS A 266 18.87 -5.94 1.42
#